data_AF-D6XVZ8-F1
#
_entry.id   AF-D6XVZ8-F1
#
_cell.length_a   1.000
_cell.length_b   1.000
_cell.length_c   1.000
_cell.angle_alpha   90.00
_cell.angle_beta   90.00
_cell.angle_gamma   90.00
#
_symmetry.space_group_name_H-M   'P 1'
#
loop_
_entity.id
_entity.type
_entity.pdbx_description
1 polymer ?
#
loop_
_entity_poly.entity_id
_entity_poly.type
_entity_poly.pdbx_seq_one_letter_code
_entity_poly.pdbx_strand_id
1 'polypeptide(L)' 'MATTTRGRVLWDQPNRGRGTCPVCNRTGIKLLYERVVDHDVTKQVCKNCRSKKQLKKQGT' A
#
# COMPACT_ATOMS: atom_id res chain seq x y z
N MET A 1 -17.50 16.89 -12.52
CA MET A 1 -18.37 15.93 -11.79
C MET A 1 -17.59 15.30 -10.65
N ALA A 2 -17.86 15.68 -9.40
CA ALA A 2 -17.25 15.04 -8.24
C ALA A 2 -17.95 13.69 -8.04
N THR A 3 -17.23 12.59 -8.26
CA THR A 3 -17.73 11.24 -7.96
C THR A 3 -17.87 11.11 -6.44
N THR A 4 -19.09 11.14 -5.93
CA THR A 4 -19.45 11.10 -4.50
C THR A 4 -19.04 9.81 -3.78
N THR A 5 -18.61 8.81 -4.55
CA THR A 5 -18.16 7.49 -4.06
C THR A 5 -16.63 7.36 -3.97
N ARG A 6 -15.85 8.28 -4.54
CA ARG A 6 -14.38 8.16 -4.53
C ARG A 6 -13.84 8.37 -3.11
N GLY A 7 -13.28 7.29 -2.55
CA GLY A 7 -12.61 7.31 -1.25
C GLY A 7 -13.53 7.06 -0.04
N ARG A 8 -14.83 6.81 -0.24
CA ARG A 8 -15.77 6.49 0.86
C ARG A 8 -15.36 5.22 1.60
N VAL A 9 -14.99 4.15 0.87
CA VAL A 9 -14.43 2.89 1.41
C VAL A 9 -13.20 3.11 2.31
N LEU A 10 -12.45 4.20 2.10
CA LEU A 10 -11.29 4.47 2.93
C LEU A 10 -11.69 5.04 4.28
N TRP A 11 -12.86 5.64 4.45
CA TRP A 11 -13.27 6.23 5.73
C TRP A 11 -13.56 5.17 6.78
N ASP A 12 -14.06 4.01 6.36
CA ASP A 12 -14.32 2.87 7.23
C ASP A 12 -13.04 2.11 7.63
N GLN A 13 -11.92 2.36 6.93
CA GLN A 13 -10.64 1.75 7.28
C GLN A 13 -9.93 2.52 8.40
N PRO A 14 -9.22 1.81 9.30
CA PRO A 14 -8.41 2.44 10.33
C PRO A 14 -7.42 3.42 9.72
N ASN A 15 -7.36 4.61 10.31
CA ASN A 15 -6.53 5.73 9.84
C ASN A 15 -6.73 6.08 8.35
N ARG A 16 -7.95 5.88 7.83
CA ARG A 16 -8.30 6.13 6.43
C ARG A 16 -7.49 5.31 5.41
N GLY A 17 -7.09 4.10 5.81
CA GLY A 17 -6.23 3.19 5.06
C GLY A 17 -4.75 3.62 5.03
N ARG A 18 -4.33 4.55 5.91
CA ARG A 18 -2.94 5.01 6.03
C ARG A 18 -2.19 4.19 7.07
N GLY A 19 -0.97 3.77 6.71
CA GLY A 19 -0.11 3.02 7.61
C GLY A 19 1.35 3.08 7.19
N THR A 20 2.13 2.16 7.74
CA THR A 20 3.54 1.97 7.40
C THR A 20 3.68 0.90 6.33
N CYS A 21 4.27 1.25 5.19
CA CYS A 21 4.46 0.30 4.09
C CYS A 21 5.51 -0.75 4.45
N PRO A 22 5.21 -2.06 4.41
CA PRO A 22 6.16 -3.11 4.80
C PRO A 22 7.32 -3.30 3.82
N VAL A 23 7.24 -2.70 2.62
CA VAL A 23 8.27 -2.83 1.57
C VAL A 23 9.25 -1.66 1.54
N CYS A 24 8.78 -0.45 1.87
CA CYS A 24 9.60 0.77 1.79
C CYS A 24 9.62 1.60 3.07
N ASN A 25 9.01 1.09 4.14
CA ASN A 25 8.94 1.69 5.48
C ASN A 25 8.40 3.12 5.54
N ARG A 26 7.73 3.60 4.48
CA ARG A 26 7.07 4.91 4.47
C ARG A 26 5.86 4.90 5.38
N THR A 27 5.80 5.86 6.27
CA THR A 27 4.70 6.09 7.21
C THR A 27 3.66 7.04 6.61
N GLY A 28 2.42 7.00 7.12
CA GLY A 28 1.36 7.94 6.72
C GLY A 28 0.84 7.77 5.28
N ILE A 29 1.19 6.69 4.59
CA ILE A 29 0.82 6.44 3.19
C ILE A 29 -0.31 5.43 3.09
N LYS A 30 -1.17 5.56 2.06
CA LYS A 30 -2.28 4.63 1.83
C LYS A 30 -1.78 3.25 1.38
N LEU A 31 -2.14 2.21 2.13
CA LEU A 31 -1.82 0.80 1.87
C LEU A 31 -3.01 0.09 1.21
N LEU A 32 -3.31 0.45 -0.04
CA LEU A 32 -4.54 -0.02 -0.71
C LEU A 32 -4.33 -1.20 -1.65
N TYR A 33 -3.08 -1.60 -1.85
CA TYR A 33 -2.75 -2.56 -2.89
C TYR A 33 -2.16 -3.80 -2.28
N GLU A 34 -2.70 -4.95 -2.62
CA GLU A 34 -2.14 -6.21 -2.19
C GLU A 34 -0.98 -6.61 -3.08
N ARG A 35 0.07 -7.13 -2.46
CA ARG A 35 1.24 -7.66 -3.15
C ARG A 35 1.77 -8.87 -2.39
N VAL A 36 2.10 -9.92 -3.12
CA VAL A 36 2.85 -11.07 -2.60
C VAL A 36 4.30 -10.63 -2.42
N VAL A 37 4.79 -10.61 -1.18
CA VAL A 37 6.14 -10.12 -0.86
C VAL A 37 7.11 -11.29 -0.71
N ASP A 38 6.74 -12.34 0.04
CA ASP A 38 7.53 -13.54 0.27
C ASP A 38 6.62 -14.73 0.63
N HIS A 39 6.96 -15.94 0.15
CA HIS A 39 6.31 -17.23 0.51
C HIS A 39 4.76 -17.17 0.55
N ASP A 40 4.14 -16.64 -0.51
CA ASP A 40 2.68 -16.51 -0.67
C ASP A 40 1.95 -15.60 0.35
N VAL A 41 2.68 -14.86 1.19
CA VAL A 41 2.06 -13.88 2.09
C VAL A 41 1.69 -12.61 1.33
N THR A 42 0.39 -12.40 1.14
CA THR A 42 -0.17 -11.15 0.63
C THR A 42 -0.13 -10.08 1.72
N LYS A 43 0.55 -8.97 1.43
CA LYS A 43 0.57 -7.80 2.31
C LYS A 43 0.02 -6.58 1.57
N GLN A 44 -0.65 -5.71 2.32
CA GLN A 44 -1.05 -4.40 1.82
C GLN A 44 0.18 -3.48 1.73
N VAL A 45 0.44 -2.98 0.53
CA VAL A 45 1.56 -2.12 0.18
C VAL A 45 1.06 -0.78 -0.34
N CYS A 46 1.96 0.21 -0.29
CA CYS A 46 1.64 1.55 -0.76
C CYS A 46 1.57 1.63 -2.30
N LYS A 47 0.90 2.67 -2.81
CA LYS A 47 0.78 2.97 -4.25
C LYS A 47 2.11 2.89 -4.99
N ASN A 48 3.18 3.39 -4.38
CA ASN A 48 4.50 3.43 -5.01
C ASN A 48 5.15 2.04 -5.09
N CYS A 49 4.89 1.17 -4.12
CA CYS A 49 5.39 -0.20 -4.12
C CYS A 49 4.56 -1.12 -5.02
N ARG A 50 3.30 -0.78 -5.35
CA ARG A 50 2.54 -1.52 -6.36
C ARG A 50 3.20 -1.44 -7.74
N SER A 51 3.61 -0.24 -8.16
CA SER A 51 4.18 0.00 -9.50
C SER A 51 5.63 -0.47 -9.67
N LYS A 52 6.36 -0.64 -8.56
CA LYS A 52 7.72 -1.17 -8.61
C LYS A 52 7.66 -2.68 -8.80
N LYS A 53 7.94 -3.18 -10.01
CA LYS A 53 8.39 -4.58 -10.16
C LYS A 53 9.55 -4.80 -9.19
N GLN A 54 9.62 -5.98 -8.56
CA GLN A 54 10.63 -6.41 -7.58
C GLN A 54 12.08 -6.05 -8.02
N LEU A 55 12.50 -4.80 -7.93
CA LEU A 55 13.92 -4.45 -7.91
C LEU A 55 14.33 -4.68 -6.47
N LYS A 56 14.76 -5.93 -6.19
CA LYS A 56 15.49 -6.27 -4.97
C LYS A 56 16.51 -5.16 -4.77
N LYS A 57 16.25 -4.23 -3.85
CA LYS A 57 17.31 -3.41 -3.30
C LYS A 57 18.03 -4.32 -2.35
N GLN A 58 18.95 -5.11 -2.89
CA GLN A 58 20.07 -5.62 -2.11
C GLN A 58 20.76 -4.38 -1.56
N GLY A 59 20.52 -4.11 -0.27
CA GLY A 59 21.36 -3.20 0.47
C GLY A 59 22.78 -3.76 0.48
N THR A 60 23.72 -2.84 0.31
CA THR A 60 25.17 -2.95 0.57
C THR A 60 25.53 -3.85 1.73
#